data_AF-A0A6P8DG54-F1
#
_entry.id   AF-A0A6P8DG54-F1
#
_cell.length_a   1.000
_cell.length_b   1.000
_cell.length_c   1.000
_cell.angle_alpha   90.00
_cell.angle_beta   90.00
_cell.angle_gamma   90.00
#
_symmetry.space_group_name_H-M   'P 1'
#
loop_
_entity.id
_entity.type
_entity.pdbx_description
1 polymer ?
#
loop_
_entity_poly.entity_id
_entity_poly.type
_entity_poly.pdbx_seq_one_letter_code
_entity_poly.pdbx_strand_id
1 'polypeptide(L)'
;MLQRHRELGDNVDDSMNSSFRRSLLVLFLLMGTSSLVASHDSLLYDSTAYTKCKGKPERALYNGGILKDIEITSASNDSSPSFMLLNLTQGTKYSFSSWVKIDGVDSALIRASLTTENEELSCIGNVVARSGCWSFLKGGFTLSSSPSTSTLSFQGPGNRDISIAVASVSLQPFTDEQWSRNQQRIISKVRKRPITIHVSDGNGERLQGVDLRVEQISKEFPFGSAIAKSILGNIPYQKWFVERFNTVVFENELKWSTTEPEQGKINYTIADQMLKFVRESGVMVRGHNIFWENPNFVPAWVKNLTGSNLEKAVNARITSLMDRYKEEFVHWDVNNEMLHFDFFEQRLGPNASLDFFKVAHESDPLATLFMNEFNVVETCDDNNSSVDGYISRLRELKRGGVSMDGIGLQGHFSTPNLPLMRAVIDKLATLGLPIWLTEVDISDKFDMETQMLPDVPDGYRVSEPSGR
;
A
#
# COMPACT_ATOMS: atom_id res chain seq x y z
N MET A 1 -0.07 9.22 30.22
CA MET A 1 -0.10 10.70 30.32
C MET A 1 1.34 11.18 30.44
N LEU A 2 1.93 11.72 29.38
CA LEU A 2 3.26 12.33 29.43
C LEU A 2 3.26 13.51 28.44
N GLN A 3 3.18 14.71 29.01
CA GLN A 3 3.25 16.00 28.33
C GLN A 3 4.62 16.19 27.69
N ARG A 4 4.64 16.64 26.43
CA ARG A 4 5.82 17.24 25.79
C ARG A 4 5.87 18.72 26.14
N HIS A 5 6.97 19.16 26.77
CA HIS A 5 7.38 20.55 26.73
C HIS A 5 8.26 20.80 25.49
N ARG A 6 7.90 21.83 24.73
CA ARG A 6 8.74 22.51 23.74
C ARG A 6 9.49 23.61 24.49
N GLU A 7 10.78 23.75 24.23
CA GLU A 7 11.52 25.00 24.46
C GLU A 7 12.17 25.49 23.17
N LEU A 8 12.20 26.82 23.06
CA LEU A 8 12.65 27.70 22.00
C LEU A 8 13.77 28.59 22.58
N GLY A 9 14.73 28.99 21.74
CA GLY A 9 15.72 30.06 22.00
C GLY A 9 16.93 29.61 22.83
N ASP A 10 18.16 30.10 22.64
CA ASP A 10 18.64 31.29 21.94
C ASP A 10 20.14 31.18 21.57
N ASN A 11 20.55 32.07 20.66
CA ASN A 11 21.92 32.41 20.28
C ASN A 11 22.84 32.75 21.47
N VAL A 12 24.12 32.38 21.39
CA VAL A 12 25.25 33.25 21.76
C VAL A 12 26.45 32.94 20.85
N ASP A 13 26.97 34.01 20.27
CA ASP A 13 28.21 34.15 19.52
C ASP A 13 29.34 34.48 20.52
N ASP A 14 30.51 33.85 20.48
CA ASP A 14 31.76 34.57 20.74
C ASP A 14 33.03 33.80 20.33
N SER A 15 34.08 34.60 20.15
CA SER A 15 35.17 34.46 19.21
C SER A 15 36.53 34.03 19.82
N MET A 16 37.45 33.67 18.91
CA MET A 16 38.93 33.71 19.02
C MET A 16 39.66 32.75 20.00
N ASN A 17 40.55 31.89 19.47
CA ASN A 17 41.99 32.23 19.39
C ASN A 17 42.82 31.17 18.61
N SER A 18 43.90 31.63 17.98
CA SER A 18 44.80 30.87 17.11
C SER A 18 46.16 30.58 17.77
N SER A 19 46.89 29.60 17.18
CA SER A 19 48.36 29.42 17.19
C SER A 19 48.97 28.51 18.27
N PHE A 20 49.52 27.36 17.85
CA PHE A 20 50.99 27.18 17.69
C PHE A 20 51.36 25.81 17.07
N ARG A 21 52.27 25.85 16.09
CA ARG A 21 52.92 24.70 15.44
C ARG A 21 53.91 24.00 16.39
N ARG A 22 54.11 22.68 16.24
CA ARG A 22 55.42 22.06 15.91
C ARG A 22 55.33 20.54 15.69
N SER A 23 56.05 20.12 14.67
CA SER A 23 56.22 18.78 14.12
C SER A 23 56.81 17.78 15.11
N LEU A 24 56.38 16.52 15.03
CA LEU A 24 57.28 15.37 15.15
C LEU A 24 56.82 14.28 14.18
N LEU A 25 57.67 13.99 13.20
CA LEU A 25 57.58 12.80 12.35
C LEU A 25 57.70 11.57 13.24
N VAL A 26 56.70 10.69 13.21
CA VAL A 26 56.91 9.27 13.52
C VAL A 26 56.37 8.46 12.36
N LEU A 27 57.31 7.91 11.59
CA LEU A 27 57.10 7.00 10.49
C LEU A 27 56.67 5.64 11.07
N PHE A 28 55.39 5.29 10.98
CA PHE A 28 54.96 3.89 11.11
C PHE A 28 54.58 3.38 9.72
N LEU A 29 55.51 2.64 9.12
CA LEU A 29 55.21 1.75 8.01
C LEU A 29 54.27 0.65 8.54
N LEU A 30 52.98 0.80 8.28
CA LEU A 30 52.07 -0.33 8.19
C LEU A 30 51.73 -0.48 6.71
N MET A 31 52.34 -1.48 6.08
CA MET A 31 51.86 -2.05 4.82
C MET A 31 50.48 -2.67 5.08
N GLY A 32 49.46 -1.82 5.13
CA GLY A 32 48.09 -2.21 4.86
C GLY A 32 47.93 -2.12 3.36
N THR A 33 47.84 -3.26 2.68
CA THR A 33 47.29 -3.32 1.33
C THR A 33 45.92 -2.66 1.39
N SER A 34 45.84 -1.43 0.91
CA SER A 34 44.59 -0.79 0.57
C SER A 34 44.04 -1.57 -0.63
N SER A 35 43.43 -2.72 -0.34
CA SER A 35 42.34 -3.23 -1.12
C SER A 35 41.32 -2.10 -1.08
N LEU A 36 41.35 -1.25 -2.10
CA LEU A 36 40.16 -0.59 -2.58
C LEU A 36 39.21 -1.72 -2.97
N VAL A 37 38.57 -2.33 -1.96
CA VAL A 37 37.26 -2.90 -2.15
C VAL A 37 36.47 -1.69 -2.55
N ALA A 38 36.32 -1.49 -3.86
CA ALA A 38 35.28 -0.64 -4.39
C ALA A 38 34.04 -1.12 -3.64
N SER A 39 33.56 -0.29 -2.71
CA SER A 39 32.25 -0.52 -2.11
C SER A 39 31.35 -0.67 -3.31
N HIS A 40 30.84 -1.88 -3.54
CA HIS A 40 29.75 -2.05 -4.49
C HIS A 40 28.69 -1.11 -3.97
N ASP A 41 28.58 0.05 -4.62
CA ASP A 41 27.61 1.08 -4.28
C ASP A 41 26.28 0.36 -4.32
N SER A 42 25.73 0.08 -3.13
CA SER A 42 24.68 -0.93 -3.01
C SER A 42 23.48 -0.38 -3.74
N LEU A 43 23.12 -0.96 -4.89
CA LEU A 43 22.00 -0.51 -5.71
C LEU A 43 20.77 -0.28 -4.83
N LEU A 44 20.39 0.99 -4.68
CA LEU A 44 19.27 1.39 -3.85
C LEU A 44 17.99 1.40 -4.68
N TYR A 45 16.90 0.89 -4.12
CA TYR A 45 15.57 1.02 -4.71
C TYR A 45 15.16 2.49 -4.73
N ASP A 46 14.82 2.99 -5.90
CA ASP A 46 14.31 4.32 -6.16
C ASP A 46 12.77 4.33 -6.07
N SER A 47 12.26 4.90 -4.98
CA SER A 47 10.82 5.04 -4.72
C SER A 47 10.17 6.21 -5.45
N THR A 48 10.90 6.92 -6.32
CA THR A 48 10.35 8.06 -7.07
C THR A 48 9.16 7.63 -7.92
N ALA A 49 8.07 8.40 -7.84
CA ALA A 49 6.87 8.19 -8.62
C ALA A 49 6.17 9.53 -8.90
N TYR A 50 5.34 9.55 -9.95
CA TYR A 50 4.59 10.73 -10.35
C TYR A 50 3.15 10.34 -10.66
N THR A 51 2.24 11.24 -10.28
CA THR A 51 0.78 11.08 -10.50
C THR A 51 0.16 12.28 -11.22
N LYS A 52 0.96 13.31 -11.51
CA LYS A 52 0.60 14.42 -12.40
C LYS A 52 1.35 14.24 -13.71
N CYS A 53 0.66 14.44 -14.83
CA CYS A 53 1.34 14.42 -16.12
C CYS A 53 2.25 15.66 -16.28
N LYS A 54 3.28 15.54 -17.10
CA LYS A 54 4.30 16.58 -17.33
C LYS A 54 4.41 16.94 -18.80
N GLY A 55 4.79 18.19 -19.10
CA GLY A 55 5.01 18.63 -20.48
C GLY A 55 6.22 17.94 -21.14
N LYS A 56 7.21 17.50 -20.35
CA LYS A 56 8.36 16.72 -20.79
C LYS A 56 8.57 15.53 -19.84
N PRO A 57 9.07 14.38 -20.32
CA PRO A 57 9.38 13.25 -19.45
C PRO A 57 10.61 13.59 -18.61
N GLU A 58 10.66 13.04 -17.40
CA GLU A 58 11.88 13.04 -16.59
C GLU A 58 12.86 11.97 -17.09
N ARG A 59 14.12 12.07 -16.67
CA ARG A 59 15.12 11.04 -16.97
C ARG A 59 14.67 9.66 -16.46
N ALA A 60 15.12 8.63 -17.16
CA ALA A 60 14.88 7.24 -16.78
C ALA A 60 15.42 6.97 -15.36
N LEU A 61 14.61 6.30 -14.53
CA LEU A 61 15.10 5.78 -13.26
C LEU A 61 16.27 4.82 -13.50
N TYR A 62 17.20 4.72 -12.55
CA TYR A 62 18.38 3.85 -12.67
C TYR A 62 19.21 4.05 -13.95
N ASN A 63 19.13 5.24 -14.56
CA ASN A 63 19.76 5.53 -15.85
C ASN A 63 19.40 4.49 -16.94
N GLY A 64 18.14 4.04 -16.96
CA GLY A 64 17.61 3.04 -17.90
C GLY A 64 17.79 1.59 -17.47
N GLY A 65 18.61 1.30 -16.45
CA GLY A 65 18.86 -0.07 -15.99
C GLY A 65 19.52 -0.92 -17.08
N ILE A 66 18.89 -2.02 -17.50
CA ILE A 66 19.37 -2.86 -18.62
C ILE A 66 18.95 -2.31 -20.00
N LEU A 67 18.06 -1.31 -20.02
CA LEU A 67 17.51 -0.69 -21.23
C LEU A 67 18.20 0.64 -21.57
N LYS A 68 19.53 0.69 -21.44
CA LYS A 68 20.30 1.92 -21.72
C LYS A 68 20.19 2.32 -23.20
N ASP A 69 20.30 3.63 -23.45
CA ASP A 69 20.37 4.23 -24.79
C ASP A 69 19.12 4.06 -25.68
N ILE A 70 17.93 3.96 -25.05
CA ILE A 70 16.65 3.98 -25.78
C ILE A 70 16.22 5.44 -26.02
N GLU A 71 16.20 5.85 -27.29
CA GLU A 71 15.57 7.10 -27.73
C GLU A 71 14.04 7.02 -27.66
N ILE A 72 13.36 8.18 -27.75
CA ILE A 72 11.90 8.24 -27.77
C ILE A 72 11.39 7.39 -28.95
N THR A 73 10.62 6.33 -28.65
CA THR A 73 9.96 5.52 -29.67
C THR A 73 8.48 5.87 -29.70
N SER A 74 8.00 6.23 -30.88
CA SER A 74 6.58 6.42 -31.17
C SER A 74 6.13 5.35 -32.14
N ALA A 75 5.01 4.71 -31.85
CA ALA A 75 4.39 3.80 -32.78
C ALA A 75 3.01 4.35 -33.20
N SER A 76 2.74 4.35 -34.49
CA SER A 76 1.46 4.70 -35.11
C SER A 76 0.81 3.44 -35.68
N ASN A 77 -0.53 3.42 -35.71
CA ASN A 77 -1.45 2.42 -36.29
C ASN A 77 -0.83 1.07 -36.69
N ASP A 78 -1.24 0.02 -35.98
CA ASP A 78 -0.86 -1.41 -36.06
C ASP A 78 0.44 -1.87 -35.37
N SER A 79 1.28 -0.96 -34.86
CA SER A 79 2.45 -1.36 -34.07
C SER A 79 2.40 -0.77 -32.66
N SER A 80 2.57 -1.63 -31.65
CA SER A 80 2.73 -1.23 -30.25
C SER A 80 4.22 -0.99 -29.97
N PRO A 81 4.62 0.10 -29.28
CA PRO A 81 6.02 0.29 -28.90
C PRO A 81 6.51 -0.94 -28.15
N SER A 82 7.60 -1.54 -28.61
CA SER A 82 8.10 -2.81 -28.09
C SER A 82 9.61 -2.83 -28.01
N PHE A 83 10.14 -3.54 -27.00
CA PHE A 83 11.56 -3.67 -26.73
C PHE A 83 11.92 -5.14 -26.53
N MET A 84 12.94 -5.59 -27.25
CA MET A 84 13.52 -6.91 -27.05
C MET A 84 14.42 -6.89 -25.82
N LEU A 85 14.22 -7.85 -24.93
CA LEU A 85 15.00 -8.10 -23.74
C LEU A 85 15.69 -9.44 -23.90
N LEU A 86 16.96 -9.51 -23.49
CA LEU A 86 17.78 -10.71 -23.59
C LEU A 86 18.17 -11.21 -22.21
N ASN A 87 18.17 -12.53 -22.04
CA ASN A 87 18.71 -13.23 -20.87
C ASN A 87 18.11 -12.75 -19.53
N LEU A 88 16.78 -12.63 -19.45
CA LEU A 88 16.13 -12.40 -18.16
C LEU A 88 16.29 -13.66 -17.29
N THR A 89 16.36 -13.46 -15.98
CA THR A 89 16.69 -14.52 -15.03
C THR A 89 15.52 -14.81 -14.11
N GLN A 90 15.22 -16.09 -13.93
CA GLN A 90 14.22 -16.60 -12.98
C GLN A 90 14.46 -16.04 -11.58
N GLY A 91 13.38 -15.74 -10.84
CA GLY A 91 13.44 -15.27 -9.45
C GLY A 91 13.97 -13.86 -9.26
N THR A 92 14.58 -13.26 -10.28
CA THR A 92 15.06 -11.87 -10.24
C THR A 92 13.87 -10.91 -10.19
N LYS A 93 13.95 -9.92 -9.30
CA LYS A 93 12.92 -8.90 -9.12
C LYS A 93 13.22 -7.72 -10.05
N TYR A 94 12.39 -7.53 -11.06
CA TYR A 94 12.55 -6.46 -12.04
C TYR A 94 11.67 -5.27 -11.68
N SER A 95 12.29 -4.10 -11.45
CA SER A 95 11.57 -2.84 -11.30
C SER A 95 11.52 -2.11 -12.63
N PHE A 96 10.31 -1.74 -13.05
CA PHE A 96 10.03 -1.15 -14.35
C PHE A 96 9.48 0.27 -14.21
N SER A 97 9.88 1.17 -15.12
CA SER A 97 9.22 2.47 -15.28
C SER A 97 9.35 3.01 -16.69
N SER A 98 8.42 3.89 -17.08
CA SER A 98 8.43 4.58 -18.37
C SER A 98 7.59 5.85 -18.28
N TRP A 99 7.86 6.81 -19.16
CA TRP A 99 6.93 7.89 -19.46
C TRP A 99 6.15 7.55 -20.71
N VAL A 100 4.83 7.68 -20.64
CA VAL A 100 3.89 7.33 -21.72
C VAL A 100 3.10 8.56 -22.11
N LYS A 101 3.01 8.83 -23.40
CA LYS A 101 2.12 9.83 -23.99
C LYS A 101 1.27 9.14 -25.05
N ILE A 102 0.02 9.56 -25.18
CA ILE A 102 -0.88 9.05 -26.21
C ILE A 102 -1.37 10.19 -27.12
N ASP A 103 -1.85 9.82 -28.29
CA ASP A 103 -2.60 10.68 -29.20
C ASP A 103 -3.81 9.94 -29.79
N GLY A 104 -4.78 10.68 -30.33
CA GLY A 104 -6.04 10.15 -30.88
C GLY A 104 -7.22 10.17 -29.91
N VAL A 105 -6.97 10.17 -28.59
CA VAL A 105 -8.01 10.29 -27.54
C VAL A 105 -7.49 11.10 -26.35
N ASP A 106 -8.41 11.69 -25.56
CA ASP A 106 -8.05 12.53 -24.40
C ASP A 106 -7.30 11.75 -23.31
N SER A 107 -7.74 10.52 -23.03
CA SER A 107 -7.09 9.62 -22.08
C SER A 107 -7.40 8.15 -22.36
N ALA A 108 -6.46 7.28 -22.03
CA ALA A 108 -6.62 5.83 -22.11
C ALA A 108 -5.77 5.11 -21.05
N LEU A 109 -6.26 3.96 -20.57
CA LEU A 109 -5.46 3.04 -19.75
C LEU A 109 -4.45 2.33 -20.67
N ILE A 110 -3.17 2.53 -20.39
CA ILE A 110 -2.07 1.87 -21.11
C ILE A 110 -1.42 0.87 -20.17
N ARG A 111 -1.19 -0.34 -20.66
CA ARG A 111 -0.49 -1.42 -19.97
C ARG A 111 0.87 -1.65 -20.62
N ALA A 112 1.87 -1.88 -19.79
CA ALA A 112 3.08 -2.54 -20.23
C ALA A 112 2.91 -4.04 -19.96
N SER A 113 3.21 -4.88 -20.95
CA SER A 113 3.16 -6.35 -20.87
C SER A 113 4.52 -6.94 -21.23
N LEU A 114 4.76 -8.17 -20.80
CA LEU A 114 5.97 -8.90 -21.11
C LEU A 114 5.63 -10.29 -21.64
N THR A 115 5.99 -10.55 -22.89
CA THR A 115 5.86 -11.88 -23.49
C THR A 115 7.23 -12.54 -23.54
N THR A 116 7.33 -13.77 -23.04
CA THR A 116 8.56 -14.57 -23.09
C THR A 116 8.31 -15.84 -23.91
N GLU A 117 9.34 -16.65 -24.12
CA GLU A 117 9.22 -17.96 -24.76
C GLU A 117 8.33 -18.94 -23.96
N ASN A 118 8.21 -18.75 -22.64
CA ASN A 118 7.60 -19.72 -21.72
C ASN A 118 6.33 -19.22 -21.03
N GLU A 119 6.19 -17.90 -20.87
CA GLU A 119 5.09 -17.26 -20.13
C GLU A 119 4.76 -15.88 -20.70
N GLU A 120 3.49 -15.47 -20.54
CA GLU A 120 3.00 -14.13 -20.88
C GLU A 120 2.51 -13.43 -19.62
N LEU A 121 3.13 -12.30 -19.30
CA LEU A 121 2.67 -11.38 -18.27
C LEU A 121 1.84 -10.30 -18.95
N SER A 122 0.52 -10.47 -18.94
CA SER A 122 -0.46 -9.55 -19.55
C SER A 122 -0.32 -8.11 -19.03
N CYS A 123 0.13 -7.94 -17.79
CA CYS A 123 0.48 -6.65 -17.25
C CYS A 123 1.65 -6.72 -16.25
N ILE A 124 2.64 -5.85 -16.45
CA ILE A 124 3.73 -5.58 -15.50
C ILE A 124 3.65 -4.17 -14.90
N GLY A 125 2.73 -3.33 -15.36
CA GLY A 125 2.40 -2.01 -14.82
C GLY A 125 1.41 -1.28 -15.72
N ASN A 126 0.62 -0.37 -15.15
CA ASN A 126 -0.37 0.40 -15.90
C ASN A 126 -0.33 1.91 -15.57
N VAL A 127 -0.90 2.71 -16.48
CA VAL A 127 -1.03 4.16 -16.33
C VAL A 127 -2.24 4.66 -17.09
N VAL A 128 -2.97 5.64 -16.55
CA VAL A 128 -3.93 6.42 -17.35
C VAL A 128 -3.16 7.52 -18.08
N ALA A 129 -2.77 7.22 -19.33
CA ALA A 129 -2.09 8.16 -20.20
C ALA A 129 -3.06 9.20 -20.75
N ARG A 130 -2.55 10.39 -21.09
CA ARG A 130 -3.35 11.52 -21.59
C ARG A 130 -2.74 12.08 -22.87
N SER A 131 -3.58 12.64 -23.73
CA SER A 131 -3.07 13.46 -24.84
C SER A 131 -2.45 14.76 -24.31
N GLY A 132 -1.49 15.30 -25.05
CA GLY A 132 -0.83 16.56 -24.74
C GLY A 132 0.24 16.54 -23.64
N CYS A 133 0.36 15.48 -22.82
CA CYS A 133 1.37 15.39 -21.76
C CYS A 133 1.90 13.95 -21.53
N TRP A 134 3.01 13.83 -20.82
CA TRP A 134 3.64 12.57 -20.45
C TRP A 134 3.15 12.11 -19.07
N SER A 135 2.58 10.91 -19.01
CA SER A 135 2.14 10.23 -17.78
C SER A 135 3.18 9.19 -17.34
N PHE A 136 3.39 9.05 -16.04
CA PHE A 136 4.40 8.14 -15.49
C PHE A 136 3.81 6.75 -15.18
N LEU A 137 4.36 5.74 -15.84
CA LEU A 137 4.08 4.33 -15.61
C LEU A 137 5.19 3.76 -14.72
N LYS A 138 4.82 3.13 -13.60
CA LYS A 138 5.73 2.35 -12.76
C LYS A 138 5.14 0.97 -12.54
N GLY A 139 5.99 -0.03 -12.51
CA GLY A 139 5.59 -1.42 -12.38
C GLY A 139 6.75 -2.33 -12.01
N GLY A 140 6.55 -3.61 -12.18
CA GLY A 140 7.59 -4.61 -11.98
C GLY A 140 7.05 -6.03 -12.08
N PHE A 141 7.96 -6.99 -12.11
CA PHE A 141 7.65 -8.40 -12.22
C PHE A 141 8.78 -9.28 -11.68
N THR A 142 8.44 -10.55 -11.47
CA THR A 142 9.38 -11.65 -11.24
C THR A 142 9.01 -12.76 -12.21
N LEU A 143 10.00 -13.47 -12.75
CA LEU A 143 9.77 -14.55 -13.71
C LEU A 143 9.86 -15.93 -13.07
N SER A 144 9.07 -16.86 -13.61
CA SER A 144 9.07 -18.27 -13.21
C SER A 144 10.12 -19.09 -13.95
N SER A 145 10.71 -18.55 -15.02
CA SER A 145 11.79 -19.18 -15.80
C SER A 145 12.86 -18.15 -16.23
N SER A 146 13.97 -18.63 -16.80
CA SER A 146 15.03 -17.76 -17.36
C SER A 146 14.96 -17.78 -18.89
N PRO A 147 14.16 -16.90 -19.53
CA PRO A 147 14.02 -16.90 -20.98
C PRO A 147 15.25 -16.30 -21.67
N SER A 148 15.59 -16.85 -22.84
CA SER A 148 16.66 -16.29 -23.69
C SER A 148 16.24 -14.96 -24.30
N THR A 149 14.99 -14.90 -24.78
CA THR A 149 14.40 -13.70 -25.37
C THR A 149 13.06 -13.36 -24.73
N SER A 150 12.76 -12.07 -24.65
CA SER A 150 11.46 -11.56 -24.19
C SER A 150 11.13 -10.26 -24.91
N THR A 151 9.84 -9.96 -25.05
CA THR A 151 9.35 -8.73 -25.66
C THR A 151 8.54 -7.96 -24.63
N LEU A 152 9.03 -6.79 -24.24
CA LEU A 152 8.27 -5.80 -23.48
C LEU A 152 7.44 -4.99 -24.49
N SER A 153 6.12 -4.91 -24.31
CA SER A 153 5.25 -4.14 -25.21
C SER A 153 4.31 -3.21 -24.45
N PHE A 154 3.84 -2.15 -25.12
CA PHE A 154 2.91 -1.17 -24.56
C PHE A 154 1.60 -1.21 -25.34
N GLN A 155 0.50 -1.50 -24.65
CA GLN A 155 -0.79 -1.74 -25.28
C GLN A 155 -1.86 -0.85 -24.65
N GLY A 156 -2.70 -0.27 -25.51
CA GLY A 156 -3.93 0.42 -25.11
C GLY A 156 -5.14 -0.51 -25.23
N PRO A 157 -6.35 -0.01 -24.94
CA PRO A 157 -7.58 -0.78 -25.15
C PRO A 157 -7.75 -1.11 -26.63
N GLY A 158 -7.87 -2.40 -26.98
CA GLY A 158 -7.79 -2.95 -28.34
C GLY A 158 -8.83 -2.50 -29.39
N ASN A 159 -9.68 -1.52 -29.09
CA ASN A 159 -10.77 -1.04 -29.96
C ASN A 159 -10.65 0.45 -30.34
N ARG A 160 -9.48 1.08 -30.15
CA ARG A 160 -9.28 2.51 -30.42
C ARG A 160 -8.01 2.75 -31.22
N ASP A 161 -8.11 3.60 -32.25
CA ASP A 161 -6.96 4.16 -32.98
C ASP A 161 -6.20 5.12 -32.04
N ILE A 162 -5.27 4.57 -31.26
CA ILE A 162 -4.45 5.31 -30.31
C ILE A 162 -2.98 5.16 -30.72
N SER A 163 -2.30 6.29 -30.92
CA SER A 163 -0.84 6.28 -31.02
C SER A 163 -0.23 6.36 -29.63
N ILE A 164 0.77 5.51 -29.37
CA ILE A 164 1.48 5.46 -28.09
C ILE A 164 2.94 5.87 -28.33
N ALA A 165 3.41 6.84 -27.55
CA ALA A 165 4.81 7.23 -27.48
C ALA A 165 5.36 6.95 -26.08
N VAL A 166 6.58 6.42 -26.02
CA VAL A 166 7.26 6.08 -24.77
C VAL A 166 8.62 6.76 -24.69
N ALA A 167 9.03 7.12 -23.49
CA ALA A 167 10.31 7.77 -23.24
C ALA A 167 10.87 7.37 -21.88
N SER A 168 12.20 7.42 -21.74
CA SER A 168 12.88 7.19 -20.47
C SER A 168 12.49 5.87 -19.81
N VAL A 169 12.41 4.83 -20.64
CA VAL A 169 12.13 3.46 -20.23
C VAL A 169 13.27 2.97 -19.35
N SER A 170 12.94 2.30 -18.26
CA SER A 170 13.90 1.72 -17.33
C SER A 170 13.44 0.36 -16.87
N LEU A 171 14.38 -0.58 -16.87
CA LEU A 171 14.18 -1.92 -16.33
C LEU A 171 15.40 -2.28 -15.48
N GLN A 172 15.23 -2.32 -14.17
CA GLN A 172 16.31 -2.56 -13.22
C GLN A 172 16.10 -3.91 -12.52
N PRO A 173 17.00 -4.90 -12.72
CA PRO A 173 17.01 -6.12 -11.93
C PRO A 173 17.52 -5.87 -10.51
N PHE A 174 16.95 -6.60 -9.56
CA PHE A 174 17.40 -6.73 -8.18
C PHE A 174 17.51 -8.21 -7.82
N THR A 175 18.66 -8.59 -7.27
CA THR A 175 18.80 -9.89 -6.60
C THR A 175 18.02 -9.90 -5.29
N ASP A 176 17.71 -11.08 -4.76
CA ASP A 176 17.06 -11.21 -3.44
C ASP A 176 17.86 -10.52 -2.34
N GLU A 177 19.18 -10.66 -2.37
CA GLU A 177 20.07 -10.03 -1.42
C GLU A 177 20.00 -8.50 -1.51
N GLN A 178 19.97 -7.93 -2.72
CA GLN A 178 19.81 -6.48 -2.91
C GLN A 178 18.42 -6.01 -2.46
N TRP A 179 17.38 -6.77 -2.76
CA TRP A 179 16.00 -6.45 -2.37
C TRP A 179 15.83 -6.45 -0.84
N SER A 180 16.36 -7.48 -0.18
CA SER A 180 16.36 -7.64 1.28
C SER A 180 17.22 -6.56 1.95
N ARG A 181 18.41 -6.25 1.43
CA ARG A 181 19.23 -5.12 1.91
C ARG A 181 18.49 -3.78 1.83
N ASN A 182 17.76 -3.54 0.75
CA ASN A 182 16.92 -2.34 0.61
C ASN A 182 15.81 -2.30 1.68
N GLN A 183 15.14 -3.41 1.94
CA GLN A 183 14.15 -3.52 3.02
C GLN A 183 14.77 -3.25 4.40
N GLN A 184 15.88 -3.90 4.73
CA GLN A 184 16.57 -3.73 6.02
C GLN A 184 17.06 -2.30 6.23
N ARG A 185 17.50 -1.63 5.17
CA ARG A 185 17.89 -0.21 5.22
C ARG A 185 16.70 0.69 5.57
N ILE A 186 15.53 0.47 4.95
CA ILE A 186 14.32 1.24 5.27
C ILE A 186 13.83 0.93 6.70
N ILE A 187 13.83 -0.34 7.12
CA ILE A 187 13.53 -0.72 8.51
C ILE A 187 14.47 -0.01 9.48
N SER A 188 15.77 -0.01 9.21
CA SER A 188 16.76 0.65 10.07
C SER A 188 16.55 2.17 10.13
N LYS A 189 16.16 2.79 9.02
CA LYS A 189 15.90 4.23 8.94
C LYS A 189 14.58 4.65 9.62
N VAL A 190 13.51 3.87 9.44
CA VAL A 190 12.14 4.27 9.80
C VAL A 190 11.66 3.63 11.10
N ARG A 191 12.11 2.41 11.39
CA ARG A 191 11.60 1.57 12.50
C ARG A 191 12.62 1.28 13.58
N LYS A 192 13.90 1.62 13.39
CA LYS A 192 14.94 1.48 14.43
C LYS A 192 15.49 2.83 14.85
N ARG A 193 16.09 2.88 16.03
CA ARG A 193 16.78 4.04 16.60
C ARG A 193 17.79 3.56 17.66
N PRO A 194 18.95 4.22 17.79
CA PRO A 194 19.88 3.90 18.87
C PRO A 194 19.24 4.22 20.22
N ILE A 195 19.42 3.32 21.19
CA ILE A 195 18.97 3.49 22.56
C ILE A 195 20.17 3.31 23.47
N THR A 196 20.35 4.20 24.44
CA THR A 196 21.34 4.06 25.50
C THR A 196 20.62 3.77 26.80
N ILE A 197 20.94 2.63 27.43
CA ILE A 197 20.38 2.23 28.71
C ILE A 197 21.42 2.51 29.80
N HIS A 198 21.05 3.32 30.78
CA HIS A 198 21.84 3.59 31.97
C HIS A 198 21.24 2.82 33.15
N VAL A 199 22.08 2.08 33.86
CA VAL A 199 21.69 1.32 35.05
C VAL A 199 22.45 1.89 36.24
N SER A 200 21.72 2.28 37.27
CA SER A 200 22.27 2.79 38.52
C SER A 200 21.69 2.04 39.72
N ASP A 201 22.41 2.04 40.83
CA ASP A 201 21.91 1.53 42.12
C ASP A 201 20.97 2.55 42.82
N GLY A 202 20.52 2.21 44.04
CA GLY A 202 19.66 3.08 44.85
C GLY A 202 20.32 4.39 45.31
N ASN A 203 21.64 4.52 45.17
CA ASN A 203 22.40 5.74 45.47
C ASN A 203 22.69 6.56 44.19
N GLY A 204 22.27 6.09 43.02
CA GLY A 204 22.53 6.74 41.73
C GLY A 204 23.87 6.36 41.09
N GLU A 205 24.67 5.48 41.71
CA GLU A 205 25.96 5.06 41.21
C GLU A 205 25.80 4.11 40.02
N ARG A 206 26.57 4.34 38.95
CA ARG A 206 26.45 3.56 37.71
C ARG A 206 26.96 2.13 37.92
N LEU A 207 26.10 1.16 37.63
CA LEU A 207 26.48 -0.25 37.66
C LEU A 207 27.22 -0.66 36.38
N GLN A 208 28.28 -1.46 36.54
CA GLN A 208 29.06 -2.05 35.45
C GLN A 208 28.92 -3.57 35.45
N GLY A 209 29.07 -4.19 34.27
CA GLY A 209 29.02 -5.66 34.14
C GLY A 209 27.64 -6.29 34.39
N VAL A 210 26.56 -5.50 34.30
CA VAL A 210 25.19 -5.98 34.50
C VAL A 210 24.67 -6.61 33.20
N ASP A 211 24.07 -7.79 33.34
CA ASP A 211 23.33 -8.43 32.24
C ASP A 211 21.98 -7.76 32.04
N LEU A 212 21.74 -7.26 30.82
CA LEU A 212 20.47 -6.64 30.43
C LEU A 212 19.76 -7.50 29.39
N ARG A 213 18.46 -7.75 29.62
CA ARG A 213 17.55 -8.34 28.63
C ARG A 213 16.51 -7.30 28.23
N VAL A 214 16.39 -7.05 26.93
CA VAL A 214 15.36 -6.18 26.35
C VAL A 214 14.40 -7.05 25.54
N GLU A 215 13.11 -6.94 25.82
CA GLU A 215 12.05 -7.70 25.16
C GLU A 215 11.00 -6.76 24.57
N GLN A 216 10.63 -6.98 23.31
CA GLN A 216 9.57 -6.21 22.67
C GLN A 216 8.21 -6.76 23.09
N ILE A 217 7.44 -5.96 23.85
CA ILE A 217 6.13 -6.36 24.39
C ILE A 217 4.93 -5.90 23.55
N SER A 218 5.13 -4.97 22.60
CA SER A 218 4.07 -4.45 21.75
C SER A 218 4.61 -3.87 20.43
N LYS A 219 3.68 -3.54 19.51
CA LYS A 219 3.97 -2.92 18.21
C LYS A 219 3.23 -1.58 18.14
N GLU A 220 3.90 -0.55 17.63
CA GLU A 220 3.31 0.79 17.44
C GLU A 220 2.36 0.83 16.23
N PHE A 221 2.61 0.02 15.20
CA PHE A 221 1.81 0.02 13.98
C PHE A 221 0.67 -1.01 14.02
N PRO A 222 -0.43 -0.77 13.31
CA PRO A 222 -1.52 -1.72 13.15
C PRO A 222 -1.05 -3.03 12.52
N PHE A 223 -1.24 -4.13 13.23
CA PHE A 223 -1.05 -5.49 12.74
C PHE A 223 -2.22 -6.33 13.23
N GLY A 224 -3.10 -6.70 12.30
CA GLY A 224 -4.43 -7.20 12.62
C GLY A 224 -4.85 -8.42 11.83
N SER A 225 -6.03 -8.93 12.20
CA SER A 225 -6.74 -10.00 11.50
C SER A 225 -8.25 -9.73 11.54
N ALA A 226 -8.99 -10.35 10.62
CA ALA A 226 -10.45 -10.37 10.70
C ALA A 226 -10.92 -11.35 11.79
N ILE A 227 -12.02 -11.03 12.46
CA ILE A 227 -12.75 -11.95 13.33
C ILE A 227 -14.23 -11.97 12.96
N ALA A 228 -14.86 -13.12 13.14
CA ALA A 228 -16.30 -13.31 13.02
C ALA A 228 -16.92 -13.56 14.40
N LYS A 229 -18.26 -13.66 14.44
CA LYS A 229 -19.04 -13.99 15.65
C LYS A 229 -18.58 -15.25 16.40
N SER A 230 -17.85 -16.15 15.76
CA SER A 230 -17.26 -17.35 16.36
C SER A 230 -16.25 -17.06 17.48
N ILE A 231 -15.76 -15.82 17.57
CA ILE A 231 -14.93 -15.32 18.68
C ILE A 231 -15.71 -15.24 20.01
N LEU A 232 -17.04 -15.08 19.96
CA LEU A 232 -17.86 -14.85 21.15
C LEU A 232 -17.99 -16.14 21.97
N GLY A 233 -17.57 -16.08 23.24
CA GLY A 233 -17.59 -17.23 24.15
C GLY A 233 -16.48 -18.26 23.91
N ASN A 234 -15.69 -18.11 22.84
CA ASN A 234 -14.57 -19.00 22.53
C ASN A 234 -13.28 -18.48 23.18
N ILE A 235 -13.09 -18.77 24.47
CA ILE A 235 -11.95 -18.30 25.26
C ILE A 235 -10.58 -18.66 24.64
N PRO A 236 -10.35 -19.89 24.14
CA PRO A 236 -9.11 -20.22 23.45
C PRO A 236 -8.83 -19.32 22.23
N TYR A 237 -9.85 -19.05 21.40
CA TYR A 237 -9.70 -18.20 20.23
C TYR A 237 -9.44 -16.73 20.60
N GLN A 238 -10.16 -16.21 21.60
CA GLN A 238 -9.95 -14.86 22.13
C GLN A 238 -8.50 -14.66 22.61
N LYS A 239 -7.99 -15.61 23.40
CA LYS A 239 -6.61 -15.55 23.90
C LYS A 239 -5.60 -15.62 22.76
N TRP A 240 -5.79 -16.56 21.82
CA TRP A 240 -4.91 -16.70 20.66
C TRP A 240 -4.81 -15.41 19.83
N PHE A 241 -5.95 -14.73 19.64
CA PHE A 241 -6.04 -13.49 18.87
C PHE A 241 -5.32 -12.33 19.57
N VAL A 242 -5.64 -12.06 20.85
CA VAL A 242 -5.10 -10.91 21.60
C VAL A 242 -3.58 -11.01 21.82
N GLU A 243 -3.04 -12.23 21.89
CA GLU A 243 -1.59 -12.44 21.96
C GLU A 243 -0.83 -12.04 20.68
N ARG A 244 -1.52 -11.95 19.53
CA ARG A 244 -0.89 -11.81 18.20
C ARG A 244 -1.17 -10.48 17.54
N PHE A 245 -2.39 -9.97 17.69
CA PHE A 245 -2.92 -8.85 16.92
C PHE A 245 -3.30 -7.68 17.83
N ASN A 246 -2.98 -6.47 17.37
CA ASN A 246 -3.34 -5.22 18.05
C ASN A 246 -4.42 -4.42 17.31
N THR A 247 -4.89 -4.95 16.18
CA THR A 247 -5.93 -4.34 15.34
C THR A 247 -6.88 -5.42 14.82
N VAL A 248 -8.16 -5.09 14.64
CA VAL A 248 -9.17 -6.04 14.19
C VAL A 248 -10.16 -5.41 13.21
N VAL A 249 -10.79 -6.25 12.40
CA VAL A 249 -11.97 -5.92 11.60
C VAL A 249 -13.02 -7.02 11.80
N PHE A 250 -14.30 -6.66 11.78
CA PHE A 250 -15.37 -7.65 11.81
C PHE A 250 -15.66 -8.12 10.39
N GLU A 251 -15.68 -9.43 10.19
CA GLU A 251 -15.75 -10.01 8.85
C GLU A 251 -17.06 -9.63 8.13
N ASN A 252 -18.19 -9.70 8.83
CA ASN A 252 -19.51 -9.42 8.25
C ASN A 252 -20.45 -8.66 9.20
N GLU A 253 -20.17 -8.64 10.49
CA GLU A 253 -21.13 -8.26 11.54
C GLU A 253 -21.55 -6.79 11.52
N LEU A 254 -20.82 -5.93 10.78
CA LEU A 254 -21.18 -4.54 10.55
C LEU A 254 -21.77 -4.29 9.15
N LYS A 255 -21.69 -5.23 8.20
CA LYS A 255 -22.19 -5.03 6.84
C LYS A 255 -23.70 -4.76 6.84
N TRP A 256 -24.19 -3.98 5.88
CA TRP A 256 -25.58 -3.50 5.87
C TRP A 256 -26.58 -4.66 5.80
N SER A 257 -26.30 -5.67 4.98
CA SER A 257 -27.14 -6.87 4.85
C SER A 257 -27.25 -7.69 6.14
N THR A 258 -26.26 -7.60 7.04
CA THR A 258 -26.27 -8.29 8.35
C THR A 258 -27.00 -7.48 9.41
N THR A 259 -26.80 -6.16 9.42
CA THR A 259 -27.29 -5.26 10.47
C THR A 259 -28.70 -4.74 10.20
N GLU A 260 -29.16 -4.75 8.95
CA GLU A 260 -30.53 -4.37 8.56
C GLU A 260 -31.03 -5.24 7.38
N PRO A 261 -31.31 -6.54 7.61
CA PRO A 261 -31.75 -7.46 6.55
C PRO A 261 -33.14 -7.12 5.99
N GLU A 262 -33.96 -6.42 6.78
CA GLU A 262 -35.27 -5.88 6.39
C GLU A 262 -35.35 -4.41 6.80
N GLN A 263 -36.05 -3.58 6.01
CA GLN A 263 -36.16 -2.14 6.24
C GLN A 263 -36.64 -1.83 7.67
N GLY A 264 -35.86 -1.04 8.40
CA GLY A 264 -36.17 -0.61 9.76
C GLY A 264 -35.99 -1.69 10.84
N LYS A 265 -35.65 -2.94 10.49
CA LYS A 265 -35.34 -4.00 11.46
C LYS A 265 -33.83 -4.05 11.72
N ILE A 266 -33.33 -3.01 12.37
CA ILE A 266 -31.91 -2.85 12.69
C ILE A 266 -31.54 -3.75 13.87
N ASN A 267 -30.44 -4.50 13.75
CA ASN A 267 -29.90 -5.34 14.81
C ASN A 267 -28.36 -5.29 14.85
N TYR A 268 -27.83 -4.63 15.88
CA TYR A 268 -26.39 -4.52 16.15
C TYR A 268 -25.91 -5.46 17.26
N THR A 269 -26.75 -6.36 17.79
CA THR A 269 -26.45 -7.14 19.01
C THR A 269 -25.11 -7.88 18.94
N ILE A 270 -24.82 -8.53 17.80
CA ILE A 270 -23.57 -9.29 17.64
C ILE A 270 -22.36 -8.35 17.51
N ALA A 271 -22.48 -7.29 16.71
CA ALA A 271 -21.43 -6.29 16.57
C ALA A 271 -21.11 -5.62 17.91
N ASP A 272 -22.12 -5.29 18.72
CA ASP A 272 -21.95 -4.70 20.05
C ASP A 272 -21.25 -5.67 21.02
N GLN A 273 -21.57 -6.96 20.97
CA GLN A 273 -20.90 -7.99 21.79
C GLN A 273 -19.44 -8.17 21.39
N MET A 274 -19.15 -8.17 20.08
CA MET A 274 -17.77 -8.25 19.58
C MET A 274 -16.97 -6.99 19.92
N LEU A 275 -17.57 -5.81 19.76
CA LEU A 275 -16.94 -4.54 20.12
C LEU A 275 -16.63 -4.48 21.62
N LYS A 276 -17.53 -4.99 22.48
CA LYS A 276 -17.26 -5.12 23.91
C LYS A 276 -16.01 -5.96 24.19
N PHE A 277 -15.90 -7.15 23.59
CA PHE A 277 -14.70 -7.99 23.72
C PHE A 277 -13.43 -7.26 23.27
N VAL A 278 -13.49 -6.59 22.11
CA VAL A 278 -12.34 -5.85 21.55
C VAL A 278 -11.90 -4.72 22.48
N ARG A 279 -12.86 -3.96 23.02
CA ARG A 279 -12.61 -2.89 23.97
C ARG A 279 -11.97 -3.40 25.26
N GLU A 280 -12.50 -4.48 25.82
CA GLU A 280 -11.95 -5.12 27.03
C GLU A 280 -10.54 -5.67 26.80
N SER A 281 -10.20 -5.99 25.54
CA SER A 281 -8.88 -6.49 25.14
C SER A 281 -7.87 -5.38 24.79
N GLY A 282 -8.30 -4.11 24.73
CA GLY A 282 -7.43 -2.99 24.36
C GLY A 282 -6.94 -3.02 22.91
N VAL A 283 -7.68 -3.68 22.02
CA VAL A 283 -7.35 -3.80 20.59
C VAL A 283 -8.06 -2.71 19.78
N MET A 284 -7.40 -2.15 18.77
CA MET A 284 -8.03 -1.19 17.85
C MET A 284 -8.97 -1.90 16.88
N VAL A 285 -10.08 -1.28 16.48
CA VAL A 285 -11.01 -1.85 15.50
C VAL A 285 -11.25 -0.92 14.31
N ARG A 286 -11.29 -1.49 13.11
CA ARG A 286 -11.68 -0.80 11.87
C ARG A 286 -13.17 -1.00 11.61
N GLY A 287 -13.87 0.04 11.20
CA GLY A 287 -15.27 -0.02 10.80
C GLY A 287 -15.38 -0.45 9.34
N HIS A 288 -15.77 -1.70 9.10
CA HIS A 288 -15.96 -2.26 7.75
C HIS A 288 -17.36 -2.87 7.62
N ASN A 289 -18.24 -2.35 6.77
CA ASN A 289 -18.17 -1.09 6.03
C ASN A 289 -19.52 -0.37 6.16
N ILE A 290 -19.58 0.92 5.83
CA ILE A 290 -20.86 1.64 5.80
C ILE A 290 -21.64 1.21 4.56
N PHE A 291 -21.01 1.30 3.39
CA PHE A 291 -21.54 0.86 2.10
C PHE A 291 -20.58 -0.05 1.35
N TRP A 292 -21.17 -0.92 0.54
CA TRP A 292 -20.48 -1.76 -0.41
C TRP A 292 -21.21 -1.67 -1.75
N GLU A 293 -20.52 -1.22 -2.80
CA GLU A 293 -21.10 -0.96 -4.11
C GLU A 293 -21.52 -2.23 -4.85
N ASN A 294 -20.98 -3.40 -4.48
CA ASN A 294 -21.30 -4.65 -5.16
C ASN A 294 -22.77 -5.06 -4.89
N PRO A 295 -23.64 -5.14 -5.92
CA PRO A 295 -25.06 -5.40 -5.76
C PRO A 295 -25.41 -6.74 -5.08
N ASN A 296 -24.47 -7.68 -5.04
CA ASN A 296 -24.66 -8.96 -4.35
C ASN A 296 -24.75 -8.80 -2.83
N PHE A 297 -24.12 -7.78 -2.27
CA PHE A 297 -24.02 -7.57 -0.82
C PHE A 297 -24.91 -6.45 -0.29
N VAL A 298 -25.57 -5.71 -1.18
CA VAL A 298 -26.63 -4.75 -0.85
C VAL A 298 -27.86 -5.48 -0.29
N PRO A 299 -28.50 -5.04 0.81
CA PRO A 299 -29.70 -5.66 1.35
C PRO A 299 -30.82 -5.78 0.31
N ALA A 300 -31.55 -6.90 0.31
CA ALA A 300 -32.56 -7.19 -0.71
C ALA A 300 -33.64 -6.08 -0.83
N TRP A 301 -34.05 -5.50 0.29
CA TRP A 301 -35.05 -4.42 0.32
C TRP A 301 -34.53 -3.08 -0.24
N VAL A 302 -33.21 -2.87 -0.31
CA VAL A 302 -32.57 -1.67 -0.87
C VAL A 302 -32.42 -1.75 -2.39
N LYS A 303 -32.26 -2.97 -2.96
CA LYS A 303 -31.90 -3.19 -4.37
C LYS A 303 -32.81 -2.47 -5.38
N ASN A 304 -34.10 -2.37 -5.06
CA ASN A 304 -35.13 -1.75 -5.92
C ASN A 304 -35.45 -0.30 -5.55
N LEU A 305 -34.82 0.26 -4.52
CA LEU A 305 -35.00 1.67 -4.18
C LEU A 305 -34.24 2.57 -5.16
N THR A 306 -34.80 3.74 -5.42
CA THR A 306 -34.22 4.80 -6.26
C THR A 306 -34.62 6.18 -5.71
N GLY A 307 -33.95 7.23 -6.19
CA GLY A 307 -34.28 8.62 -5.84
C GLY A 307 -34.37 8.86 -4.33
N SER A 308 -35.37 9.64 -3.90
CA SER A 308 -35.51 10.06 -2.49
C SER A 308 -35.68 8.91 -1.50
N ASN A 309 -36.21 7.76 -1.92
CA ASN A 309 -36.38 6.61 -1.03
C ASN A 309 -35.04 5.94 -0.72
N LEU A 310 -34.19 5.81 -1.75
CA LEU A 310 -32.84 5.29 -1.56
C LEU A 310 -31.97 6.29 -0.78
N GLU A 311 -32.07 7.58 -1.09
CA GLU A 311 -31.36 8.65 -0.36
C GLU A 311 -31.69 8.63 1.14
N LYS A 312 -32.97 8.49 1.51
CA LYS A 312 -33.38 8.34 2.92
C LYS A 312 -32.79 7.10 3.57
N ALA A 313 -32.76 5.97 2.86
CA ALA A 313 -32.21 4.71 3.39
C ALA A 313 -30.69 4.81 3.62
N VAL A 314 -29.96 5.39 2.68
CA VAL A 314 -28.52 5.67 2.79
C VAL A 314 -28.24 6.61 3.97
N ASN A 315 -28.94 7.74 4.07
CA ASN A 315 -28.69 8.70 5.15
C ASN A 315 -29.02 8.09 6.53
N ALA A 316 -30.09 7.30 6.63
CA ALA A 316 -30.43 6.56 7.84
C ALA A 316 -29.34 5.54 8.21
N ARG A 317 -28.75 4.86 7.22
CA ARG A 317 -27.64 3.92 7.41
C ARG A 317 -26.40 4.59 7.98
N ILE A 318 -25.97 5.72 7.40
CA ILE A 318 -24.80 6.48 7.88
C ILE A 318 -25.02 6.93 9.32
N THR A 319 -26.15 7.61 9.57
CA THR A 319 -26.50 8.15 10.89
C THR A 319 -26.57 7.03 11.94
N SER A 320 -27.21 5.91 11.61
CA SER A 320 -27.36 4.76 12.52
C SER A 320 -26.02 4.17 12.98
N LEU A 321 -25.06 4.00 12.07
CA LEU A 321 -23.73 3.49 12.41
C LEU A 321 -22.88 4.52 13.15
N MET A 322 -22.79 5.73 12.60
CA MET A 322 -21.85 6.74 13.10
C MET A 322 -22.29 7.35 14.42
N ASP A 323 -23.59 7.50 14.68
CA ASP A 323 -24.08 7.90 16.01
C ASP A 323 -23.84 6.80 17.05
N ARG A 324 -24.02 5.53 16.67
CA ARG A 324 -23.87 4.40 17.59
C ARG A 324 -22.42 4.13 17.98
N TYR A 325 -21.51 4.22 17.01
CA TYR A 325 -20.13 3.80 17.16
C TYR A 325 -19.13 4.96 17.05
N LYS A 326 -19.60 6.17 17.36
CA LYS A 326 -18.76 7.36 17.44
C LYS A 326 -17.54 7.09 18.31
N GLU A 327 -16.35 7.44 17.81
CA GLU A 327 -15.06 7.24 18.48
C GLU A 327 -14.63 5.77 18.76
N GLU A 328 -15.42 4.76 18.37
CA GLU A 328 -15.08 3.36 18.63
C GLU A 328 -14.13 2.78 17.57
N PHE A 329 -14.27 3.21 16.32
CA PHE A 329 -13.46 2.72 15.20
C PHE A 329 -12.31 3.66 14.87
N VAL A 330 -11.10 3.10 14.68
CA VAL A 330 -9.90 3.87 14.32
C VAL A 330 -10.04 4.54 12.94
N HIS A 331 -10.82 3.93 12.05
CA HIS A 331 -11.28 4.50 10.79
C HIS A 331 -12.48 3.74 10.24
N TRP A 332 -13.13 4.33 9.24
CA TRP A 332 -14.25 3.74 8.50
C TRP A 332 -13.92 3.50 7.03
N ASP A 333 -14.18 2.29 6.56
CA ASP A 333 -14.36 2.02 5.13
C ASP A 333 -15.78 2.51 4.76
N VAL A 334 -15.87 3.76 4.31
CA VAL A 334 -17.16 4.41 4.06
C VAL A 334 -17.84 3.80 2.84
N ASN A 335 -17.12 3.69 1.73
CA ASN A 335 -17.61 3.06 0.53
C ASN A 335 -16.57 2.05 0.00
N ASN A 336 -16.96 0.79 -0.03
CA ASN A 336 -16.14 -0.33 -0.45
C ASN A 336 -16.38 -0.64 -1.94
N GLU A 337 -15.30 -0.80 -2.71
CA GLU A 337 -15.30 -1.30 -4.10
C GLU A 337 -15.95 -0.39 -5.16
N MET A 338 -15.88 0.93 -4.95
CA MET A 338 -16.39 1.95 -5.86
C MET A 338 -15.55 2.21 -7.13
N LEU A 339 -14.43 1.51 -7.33
CA LEU A 339 -13.80 1.42 -8.66
C LEU A 339 -14.44 0.33 -9.53
N HIS A 340 -14.97 -0.73 -8.91
CA HIS A 340 -15.47 -1.90 -9.62
C HIS A 340 -16.98 -1.83 -9.86
N PHE A 341 -17.70 -1.16 -8.96
CA PHE A 341 -19.14 -1.09 -8.97
C PHE A 341 -19.62 0.34 -8.68
N ASP A 342 -20.83 0.65 -9.13
CA ASP A 342 -21.44 1.97 -9.10
C ASP A 342 -22.94 1.88 -8.76
N PHE A 343 -23.33 0.88 -7.96
CA PHE A 343 -24.73 0.57 -7.64
C PHE A 343 -25.50 1.82 -7.16
N PHE A 344 -24.89 2.57 -6.25
CA PHE A 344 -25.52 3.76 -5.69
C PHE A 344 -25.48 4.95 -6.64
N GLU A 345 -24.35 5.19 -7.33
CA GLU A 345 -24.22 6.30 -8.28
C GLU A 345 -25.14 6.16 -9.50
N GLN A 346 -25.41 4.94 -9.97
CA GLN A 346 -26.41 4.70 -11.02
C GLN A 346 -27.84 5.08 -10.59
N ARG A 347 -28.15 5.08 -9.28
CA ARG A 347 -29.52 5.26 -8.75
C ARG A 347 -29.76 6.62 -8.12
N LEU A 348 -28.71 7.25 -7.58
CA LEU A 348 -28.74 8.55 -6.92
C LEU A 348 -28.02 9.64 -7.73
N GLY A 349 -27.27 9.26 -8.77
CA GLY A 349 -26.47 10.15 -9.59
C GLY A 349 -24.98 10.11 -9.24
N PRO A 350 -24.11 10.68 -10.11
CA PRO A 350 -22.65 10.54 -10.03
C PRO A 350 -22.01 11.13 -8.77
N ASN A 351 -22.73 11.95 -8.00
CA ASN A 351 -22.21 12.54 -6.76
C ASN A 351 -22.57 11.72 -5.51
N ALA A 352 -23.28 10.59 -5.63
CA ALA A 352 -23.75 9.83 -4.48
C ALA A 352 -22.62 9.45 -3.51
N SER A 353 -21.50 8.92 -4.02
CA SER A 353 -20.36 8.57 -3.16
C SER A 353 -19.80 9.80 -2.44
N LEU A 354 -19.67 10.94 -3.13
CA LEU A 354 -19.23 12.20 -2.52
C LEU A 354 -20.14 12.60 -1.36
N ASP A 355 -21.45 12.50 -1.56
CA ASP A 355 -22.44 12.84 -0.53
C ASP A 355 -22.37 11.87 0.66
N PHE A 356 -22.08 10.59 0.43
CA PHE A 356 -21.89 9.62 1.53
C PHE A 356 -20.73 10.02 2.43
N PHE A 357 -19.59 10.40 1.85
CA PHE A 357 -18.45 10.85 2.63
C PHE A 357 -18.71 12.19 3.34
N LYS A 358 -19.47 13.12 2.74
CA LYS A 358 -19.86 14.37 3.40
C LYS A 358 -20.74 14.10 4.61
N VAL A 359 -21.80 13.31 4.45
CA VAL A 359 -22.72 12.97 5.55
C VAL A 359 -22.00 12.18 6.64
N ALA A 360 -21.05 11.31 6.26
CA ALA A 360 -20.22 10.60 7.23
C ALA A 360 -19.36 11.57 8.06
N HIS A 361 -18.68 12.52 7.39
CA HIS A 361 -17.89 13.54 8.07
C HIS A 361 -18.74 14.49 8.92
N GLU A 362 -19.95 14.84 8.48
CA GLU A 362 -20.89 15.65 9.27
C GLU A 362 -21.39 14.92 10.52
N SER A 363 -21.61 13.60 10.44
CA SER A 363 -22.07 12.77 11.56
C SER A 363 -20.95 12.59 12.62
N ASP A 364 -19.72 12.37 12.17
CA ASP A 364 -18.54 12.32 13.02
C ASP A 364 -17.34 13.05 12.38
N PRO A 365 -17.14 14.34 12.72
CA PRO A 365 -16.04 15.13 12.17
C PRO A 365 -14.65 14.66 12.56
N LEU A 366 -14.53 13.77 13.55
CA LEU A 366 -13.26 13.18 13.98
C LEU A 366 -13.03 11.79 13.38
N ALA A 367 -13.99 11.24 12.64
CA ALA A 367 -13.85 9.96 11.99
C ALA A 367 -12.79 10.03 10.88
N THR A 368 -11.85 9.10 10.94
CA THR A 368 -10.88 8.88 9.88
C THR A 368 -11.56 8.13 8.72
N LEU A 369 -11.60 8.71 7.52
CA LEU A 369 -12.34 8.14 6.38
C LEU A 369 -11.42 7.49 5.34
N PHE A 370 -11.73 6.26 4.96
CA PHE A 370 -10.99 5.46 3.98
C PHE A 370 -11.88 5.08 2.79
N MET A 371 -11.23 4.98 1.63
CA MET A 371 -11.69 4.24 0.46
C MET A 371 -10.99 2.87 0.45
N ASN A 372 -11.73 1.78 0.31
CA ASN A 372 -11.18 0.42 0.35
C ASN A 372 -11.45 -0.31 -0.97
N GLU A 373 -10.40 -0.84 -1.61
CA GLU A 373 -10.49 -1.46 -2.94
C GLU A 373 -9.59 -2.69 -3.05
N PHE A 374 -10.04 -3.69 -3.81
CA PHE A 374 -9.21 -4.78 -4.31
C PHE A 374 -8.61 -4.46 -5.68
N ASN A 375 -7.73 -5.35 -6.15
CA ASN A 375 -7.08 -5.30 -7.47
C ASN A 375 -6.37 -3.98 -7.82
N VAL A 376 -6.04 -3.15 -6.82
CA VAL A 376 -5.20 -1.95 -7.00
C VAL A 376 -3.73 -2.33 -6.84
N VAL A 377 -3.40 -3.13 -5.83
CA VAL A 377 -2.02 -3.53 -5.47
C VAL A 377 -1.70 -4.96 -5.85
N GLU A 378 -2.73 -5.78 -6.02
CA GLU A 378 -2.70 -7.22 -6.27
C GLU A 378 -2.36 -7.53 -7.73
N THR A 379 -2.91 -6.74 -8.66
CA THR A 379 -2.74 -6.90 -10.10
C THR A 379 -2.78 -5.55 -10.81
N CYS A 380 -2.33 -5.52 -12.06
CA CYS A 380 -2.49 -4.36 -12.94
C CYS A 380 -3.27 -4.67 -14.22
N ASP A 381 -3.79 -5.89 -14.34
CA ASP A 381 -4.56 -6.36 -15.49
C ASP A 381 -6.08 -6.22 -15.33
N ASP A 382 -6.55 -5.72 -14.17
CA ASP A 382 -7.95 -5.39 -14.00
C ASP A 382 -8.32 -4.17 -14.87
N ASN A 383 -9.44 -4.26 -15.59
CA ASN A 383 -9.94 -3.18 -16.45
C ASN A 383 -10.72 -2.12 -15.66
N ASN A 384 -11.31 -2.50 -14.53
CA ASN A 384 -12.11 -1.62 -13.69
C ASN A 384 -11.25 -0.93 -12.62
N SER A 385 -10.16 -1.56 -12.20
CA SER A 385 -9.26 -1.01 -11.19
C SER A 385 -7.85 -0.72 -11.71
N SER A 386 -7.34 0.43 -11.30
CA SER A 386 -5.94 0.80 -11.52
C SER A 386 -5.50 1.78 -10.45
N VAL A 387 -4.19 1.85 -10.21
CA VAL A 387 -3.60 2.83 -9.27
C VAL A 387 -3.96 4.27 -9.64
N ASP A 388 -3.97 4.61 -10.93
CA ASP A 388 -4.36 5.95 -11.39
C ASP A 388 -5.87 6.20 -11.30
N GLY A 389 -6.70 5.16 -11.47
CA GLY A 389 -8.14 5.21 -11.21
C GLY A 389 -8.44 5.53 -9.75
N TYR A 390 -7.79 4.82 -8.82
CA TYR A 390 -7.87 5.08 -7.39
C TYR A 390 -7.45 6.52 -7.04
N ILE A 391 -6.29 6.97 -7.54
CA ILE A 391 -5.81 8.35 -7.34
C ILE A 391 -6.78 9.38 -7.92
N SER A 392 -7.35 9.11 -9.11
CA SER A 392 -8.31 10.00 -9.75
C SER A 392 -9.55 10.17 -8.89
N ARG A 393 -10.08 9.06 -8.37
CA ARG A 393 -11.25 9.04 -7.50
C ARG A 393 -11.02 9.79 -6.19
N LEU A 394 -9.89 9.59 -5.54
CA LEU A 394 -9.51 10.38 -4.35
C LEU A 394 -9.44 11.89 -4.64
N ARG A 395 -8.89 12.27 -5.80
CA ARG A 395 -8.81 13.68 -6.21
C ARG A 395 -10.16 14.27 -6.55
N GLU A 396 -11.06 13.47 -7.10
CA GLU A 396 -12.44 13.87 -7.39
C GLU A 396 -13.20 14.20 -6.10
N LEU A 397 -13.17 13.29 -5.12
CA LEU A 397 -13.75 13.51 -3.80
C LEU A 397 -13.16 14.77 -3.14
N LYS A 398 -11.83 14.94 -3.24
CA LYS A 398 -11.14 16.14 -2.72
C LYS A 398 -11.61 17.43 -3.39
N ARG A 399 -11.85 17.44 -4.70
CA ARG A 399 -12.43 18.61 -5.40
C ARG A 399 -13.87 18.87 -4.96
N GLY A 400 -14.61 17.82 -4.61
CA GLY A 400 -15.97 17.89 -4.07
C GLY A 400 -16.07 18.35 -2.61
N GLY A 401 -14.93 18.60 -1.94
CA GLY A 401 -14.86 19.08 -0.57
C GLY A 401 -14.54 18.01 0.48
N VAL A 402 -14.34 16.75 0.09
CA VAL A 402 -14.05 15.64 1.00
C VAL A 402 -12.59 15.20 0.84
N SER A 403 -11.79 15.32 1.89
CA SER A 403 -10.45 14.71 1.90
C SER A 403 -10.52 13.35 2.59
N MET A 404 -9.97 12.32 1.95
CA MET A 404 -9.72 11.05 2.65
C MET A 404 -8.55 11.21 3.61
N ASP A 405 -8.61 10.47 4.71
CA ASP A 405 -7.55 10.41 5.71
C ASP A 405 -6.61 9.22 5.50
N GLY A 406 -7.00 8.25 4.67
CA GLY A 406 -6.19 7.09 4.35
C GLY A 406 -6.59 6.33 3.09
N ILE A 407 -5.74 5.38 2.73
CA ILE A 407 -5.85 4.52 1.55
C ILE A 407 -6.00 3.07 2.03
N GLY A 408 -7.12 2.43 1.69
CA GLY A 408 -7.36 1.00 1.94
C GLY A 408 -7.14 0.17 0.68
N LEU A 409 -6.26 -0.82 0.78
CA LEU A 409 -5.99 -1.80 -0.27
C LEU A 409 -6.26 -3.19 0.31
N GLN A 410 -7.23 -3.92 -0.23
CA GLN A 410 -7.69 -5.18 0.37
C GLN A 410 -6.52 -6.19 0.47
N GLY A 411 -5.83 -6.45 -0.63
CA GLY A 411 -4.67 -7.33 -0.65
C GLY A 411 -5.05 -8.82 -0.74
N HIS A 412 -6.08 -9.14 -1.52
CA HIS A 412 -6.45 -10.53 -1.82
C HIS A 412 -5.53 -11.10 -2.91
N PHE A 413 -4.40 -11.69 -2.53
CA PHE A 413 -3.39 -12.12 -3.48
C PHE A 413 -3.61 -13.55 -3.96
N SER A 414 -3.37 -13.80 -5.25
CA SER A 414 -3.05 -15.15 -5.73
C SER A 414 -1.58 -15.43 -5.41
N THR A 415 -0.65 -15.01 -6.26
CA THR A 415 0.78 -14.98 -5.97
C THR A 415 1.24 -13.51 -5.92
N PRO A 416 1.74 -13.02 -4.78
CA PRO A 416 2.16 -11.62 -4.67
C PRO A 416 3.30 -11.25 -5.63
N ASN A 417 3.08 -10.26 -6.50
CA ASN A 417 4.13 -9.66 -7.33
C ASN A 417 4.78 -8.48 -6.57
N LEU A 418 5.81 -8.76 -5.77
CA LEU A 418 6.44 -7.77 -4.88
C LEU A 418 6.96 -6.52 -5.61
N PRO A 419 7.60 -6.61 -6.80
CA PRO A 419 7.97 -5.42 -7.57
C PRO A 419 6.78 -4.56 -8.01
N LEU A 420 5.70 -5.17 -8.49
CA LEU A 420 4.47 -4.45 -8.85
C LEU A 420 3.84 -3.78 -7.62
N MET A 421 3.71 -4.52 -6.52
CA MET A 421 3.16 -4.00 -5.26
C MET A 421 3.92 -2.74 -4.80
N ARG A 422 5.26 -2.77 -4.81
CA ARG A 422 6.07 -1.58 -4.47
C ARG A 422 5.81 -0.43 -5.43
N ALA A 423 5.72 -0.69 -6.73
CA ALA A 423 5.46 0.36 -7.72
C ALA A 423 4.09 1.04 -7.51
N VAL A 424 3.05 0.26 -7.20
CA VAL A 424 1.71 0.78 -6.87
C VAL A 424 1.77 1.63 -5.59
N ILE A 425 2.40 1.10 -4.53
CA ILE A 425 2.54 1.81 -3.25
C ILE A 425 3.31 3.12 -3.42
N ASP A 426 4.37 3.15 -4.22
CA ASP A 426 5.12 4.37 -4.51
C ASP A 426 4.24 5.45 -5.18
N LYS A 427 3.40 5.08 -6.16
CA LYS A 427 2.47 6.02 -6.78
C LYS A 427 1.44 6.54 -5.78
N LEU A 428 0.85 5.67 -4.97
CA LEU A 428 -0.11 6.05 -3.93
C LEU A 428 0.51 6.94 -2.84
N ALA A 429 1.77 6.67 -2.45
CA ALA A 429 2.50 7.45 -1.45
C ALA A 429 2.68 8.92 -1.85
N THR A 430 2.61 9.25 -3.15
CA THR A 430 2.63 10.65 -3.62
C THR A 430 1.45 11.49 -3.13
N LEU A 431 0.39 10.86 -2.61
CA LEU A 431 -0.76 11.53 -2.01
C LEU A 431 -0.50 11.99 -0.57
N GLY A 432 0.55 11.49 0.09
CA GLY A 432 0.87 11.83 1.47
C GLY A 432 -0.12 11.26 2.51
N LEU A 433 -0.93 10.28 2.11
CA LEU A 433 -1.88 9.58 2.98
C LEU A 433 -1.26 8.27 3.51
N PRO A 434 -1.62 7.82 4.73
CA PRO A 434 -1.29 6.49 5.20
C PRO A 434 -1.94 5.42 4.31
N ILE A 435 -1.20 4.35 4.04
CA ILE A 435 -1.64 3.22 3.22
C ILE A 435 -1.76 1.99 4.12
N TRP A 436 -2.92 1.34 4.09
CA TRP A 436 -3.21 0.12 4.85
C TRP A 436 -3.48 -1.01 3.88
N LEU A 437 -2.82 -2.15 4.11
CA LEU A 437 -3.28 -3.42 3.56
C LEU A 437 -4.33 -3.97 4.53
N THR A 438 -5.58 -4.05 4.09
CA THR A 438 -6.74 -4.12 5.00
C THR A 438 -7.30 -5.52 5.20
N GLU A 439 -7.12 -6.41 4.23
CA GLU A 439 -7.79 -7.72 4.13
C GLU A 439 -6.83 -8.78 3.56
N VAL A 440 -5.54 -8.72 3.91
CA VAL A 440 -4.50 -9.54 3.28
C VAL A 440 -4.77 -11.03 3.48
N ASP A 441 -4.89 -11.72 2.35
CA ASP A 441 -4.84 -13.18 2.26
C ASP A 441 -4.06 -13.63 1.02
N ILE A 442 -3.76 -14.92 0.98
CA ILE A 442 -3.15 -15.58 -0.17
C ILE A 442 -4.04 -16.78 -0.49
N SER A 443 -4.42 -16.90 -1.76
CA SER A 443 -5.30 -17.96 -2.29
C SER A 443 -4.89 -19.36 -1.78
N ASP A 444 -5.88 -20.09 -1.26
CA ASP A 444 -5.74 -21.47 -0.75
C ASP A 444 -5.32 -22.51 -1.81
N LYS A 445 -5.46 -22.17 -3.10
CA LYS A 445 -4.99 -22.99 -4.23
C LYS A 445 -3.48 -23.24 -4.24
N PHE A 446 -2.70 -22.44 -3.51
CA PHE A 446 -1.25 -22.63 -3.38
C PHE A 446 -0.92 -23.47 -2.15
N ASP A 447 0.14 -24.27 -2.21
CA ASP A 447 0.62 -25.00 -1.04
C ASP A 447 1.13 -24.04 0.06
N MET A 448 1.26 -24.54 1.29
CA MET A 448 1.69 -23.72 2.43
C MET A 448 3.06 -23.05 2.19
N GLU A 449 4.00 -23.72 1.53
CA GLU A 449 5.33 -23.17 1.26
C GLU A 449 5.26 -21.99 0.27
N THR A 450 4.33 -22.04 -0.69
CA THR A 450 4.07 -20.99 -1.67
C THR A 450 3.25 -19.84 -1.07
N GLN A 451 2.33 -20.14 -0.15
CA GLN A 451 1.64 -19.12 0.64
C GLN A 451 2.59 -18.40 1.60
N MET A 452 3.65 -19.09 2.06
CA MET A 452 4.71 -18.48 2.83
C MET A 452 5.56 -17.60 1.92
N LEU A 453 5.51 -16.28 2.11
CA LEU A 453 6.48 -15.38 1.48
C LEU A 453 7.90 -15.79 1.93
N PRO A 454 8.84 -16.08 1.01
CA PRO A 454 10.14 -16.70 1.34
C PRO A 454 11.06 -15.87 2.24
N ASP A 455 10.71 -14.61 2.53
CA ASP A 455 11.49 -13.66 3.32
C ASP A 455 10.89 -13.34 4.72
N VAL A 456 9.90 -14.11 5.20
CA VAL A 456 9.35 -13.88 6.56
C VAL A 456 10.34 -14.41 7.61
N PRO A 457 10.92 -13.56 8.49
CA PRO A 457 11.84 -14.01 9.52
C PRO A 457 11.17 -15.03 10.45
N ASP A 458 11.93 -16.01 10.94
CA ASP A 458 11.47 -17.11 11.80
C ASP A 458 10.55 -16.69 12.95
N GLY A 459 10.73 -15.48 13.48
CA GLY A 459 9.91 -14.91 14.57
C GLY A 459 8.47 -14.52 14.20
N TYR A 460 8.08 -14.59 12.93
CA TYR A 460 6.71 -14.36 12.45
C TYR A 460 6.06 -15.64 11.88
N ARG A 461 6.72 -16.78 12.00
CA ARG A 461 6.17 -18.07 11.57
C ARG A 461 5.04 -18.48 12.50
N VAL A 462 3.83 -18.59 11.95
CA VAL A 462 2.71 -19.23 12.64
C VAL A 462 2.88 -20.73 12.45
N SER A 463 3.41 -21.42 13.45
CA SER A 463 3.32 -22.88 13.51
C SER A 463 1.89 -23.26 13.88
N GLU A 464 1.25 -24.12 13.10
CA GLU A 464 0.04 -24.81 13.57
C GLU A 464 0.35 -25.53 14.89
N PRO A 465 -0.60 -25.57 15.84
CA PRO A 465 -0.56 -26.61 16.86
C PRO A 465 -0.75 -27.94 16.14
N SER A 466 0.25 -28.83 16.25
CA SER A 466 0.14 -30.23 15.83
C SER A 466 -1.21 -30.79 16.29
N GLY A 467 -1.98 -31.28 15.32
CA GLY A 467 -3.42 -31.47 15.45
C GLY A 467 -3.90 -32.38 16.58
N ARG A 468 -5.20 -32.22 16.86
CA ARG A 468 -6.17 -33.26 17.24
C ARG A 468 -7.57 -32.83 16.85
#